data_AF-A0AAC8YMH8-F1
#
_entry.id   AF-A0AAC8YMH8-F1
#
_cell.length_a   1.000
_cell.length_b   1.000
_cell.length_c   1.000
_cell.angle_alpha   90.00
_cell.angle_beta   90.00
_cell.angle_gamma   90.00
#
_symmetry.space_group_name_H-M   'P 1'
#
loop_
_entity.id
_entity.type
_entity.pdbx_description
1 polymer ?
#
loop_
_entity_poly.entity_id
_entity_poly.type
_entity_poly.pdbx_seq_one_letter_code
_entity_poly.pdbx_strand_id
1 'polypeptide(L)'
;MSATMRAKMKVSRVERWDGADKVTMIAVCKPSGYPADGSDEDNTYAKFSPQGELTLTIANPALVGKIEPGTTFYLDFTPAD
;
A
#
# COMPACT_ATOMS: atom_id res chain seq x y z
N MET A 1 15.14 4.93 12.34
CA MET A 1 15.51 3.70 11.61
C MET A 1 15.07 3.88 10.17
N SER A 2 15.93 3.59 9.18
CA SER A 2 15.54 3.64 7.77
C SER A 2 14.67 2.44 7.44
N ALA A 3 13.61 2.60 6.65
CA ALA A 3 12.80 1.48 6.18
C ALA A 3 13.68 0.52 5.35
N THR A 4 13.59 -0.78 5.61
CA THR A 4 14.28 -1.82 4.82
C THR A 4 13.67 -1.93 3.42
N MET A 5 12.38 -1.63 3.30
CA MET A 5 11.62 -1.70 2.07
C MET A 5 10.45 -0.72 2.11
N ARG A 6 10.11 -0.13 0.95
CA ARG A 6 8.92 0.69 0.74
C ARG A 6 8.03 0.09 -0.35
N ALA A 7 6.72 0.15 -0.13
CA ALA A 7 5.71 -0.21 -1.12
C ALA A 7 4.62 0.88 -1.24
N LYS A 8 4.38 1.37 -2.45
CA LYS A 8 3.28 2.29 -2.75
C LYS A 8 2.05 1.50 -3.14
N MET A 9 1.01 1.63 -2.34
CA MET A 9 -0.21 0.86 -2.49
C MET A 9 -1.41 1.78 -2.67
N LYS A 10 -2.31 1.44 -3.59
CA LYS A 10 -3.58 2.15 -3.80
C LYS A 10 -4.72 1.31 -3.26
N VAL A 11 -5.62 1.95 -2.52
CA VAL A 11 -6.86 1.33 -2.05
C VAL A 11 -7.72 0.97 -3.28
N SER A 12 -7.92 -0.33 -3.49
CA SER A 12 -8.76 -0.85 -4.57
C SER A 12 -10.21 -0.99 -4.13
N ARG A 13 -10.44 -1.37 -2.87
CA ARG A 13 -11.77 -1.62 -2.32
C ARG A 13 -11.82 -1.34 -0.82
N VAL A 14 -12.96 -0.84 -0.36
CA VAL A 14 -13.30 -0.73 1.06
C VAL A 14 -14.65 -1.41 1.28
N GLU A 15 -14.70 -2.40 2.17
CA GLU A 15 -15.93 -3.05 2.63
C GLU A 15 -16.23 -2.52 4.04
N ARG A 16 -17.42 -1.96 4.25
CA ARG A 16 -17.79 -1.33 5.53
C ARG A 16 -18.77 -2.21 6.30
N TRP A 17 -18.51 -2.38 7.58
CA TRP A 17 -19.36 -3.06 8.55
C TRP A 17 -19.60 -2.16 9.75
N ASP A 18 -20.54 -2.55 10.62
CA ASP A 18 -20.79 -1.81 11.84
C ASP A 18 -19.54 -1.83 12.74
N GLY A 19 -18.93 -0.65 12.92
CA GLY A 19 -17.71 -0.48 13.71
C GLY A 19 -16.39 -0.89 13.05
N ALA A 20 -16.36 -1.31 11.78
CA ALA A 20 -15.11 -1.72 11.13
C ALA A 20 -15.10 -1.50 9.60
N ASP A 21 -13.92 -1.20 9.06
CA ASP A 21 -13.66 -1.15 7.62
C ASP A 21 -12.66 -2.23 7.23
N LYS A 22 -12.96 -3.03 6.20
CA LYS A 22 -11.98 -3.87 5.53
C LYS A 22 -11.46 -3.15 4.28
N VAL A 23 -10.18 -2.83 4.29
CA VAL A 23 -9.50 -2.10 3.22
C VAL A 23 -8.60 -3.08 2.46
N THR A 24 -8.79 -3.18 1.15
CA THR A 24 -7.90 -3.92 0.24
C THR A 24 -7.12 -2.92 -0.60
N MET A 25 -5.80 -3.11 -0.67
CA MET A 25 -4.87 -2.27 -1.40
C MET A 25 -4.02 -3.10 -2.34
N ILE A 26 -3.69 -2.52 -3.50
CA ILE A 26 -2.86 -3.14 -4.53
C ILE A 26 -1.63 -2.29 -4.81
N ALA A 27 -0.53 -2.94 -5.17
CA ALA A 27 0.70 -2.25 -5.58
C ALA A 27 0.47 -1.32 -6.77
N VAL A 28 1.07 -0.13 -6.73
CA VAL A 28 1.00 0.84 -7.82
C VAL A 28 2.23 0.67 -8.71
N CYS A 29 2.00 0.30 -9.97
CA CYS A 29 3.04 0.33 -11.00
C CYS A 29 3.31 1.76 -11.49
N LYS A 30 4.56 2.06 -11.83
CA LYS A 30 4.95 3.35 -12.40
C LYS A 30 4.34 3.54 -13.80
N PRO A 31 3.46 4.55 -14.00
CA PRO A 31 2.74 4.71 -15.26
C PRO A 31 3.63 5.18 -16.42
N SER A 32 4.75 5.85 -16.12
CA SER A 32 5.71 6.37 -17.11
C SER A 32 6.76 5.35 -17.57
N GLY A 33 6.63 4.09 -17.14
CA GLY A 33 7.65 3.05 -17.35
C GLY A 33 8.80 3.14 -16.35
N TYR A 34 9.69 2.14 -16.40
CA TYR A 34 10.84 2.02 -15.51
C TYR A 34 12.14 2.40 -16.24
N PRO A 35 13.14 2.93 -15.53
CA PRO A 35 14.48 3.10 -16.09
C PRO A 35 15.10 1.75 -16.47
N ALA A 36 16.16 1.76 -17.28
CA ALA A 36 16.81 0.54 -17.77
C ALA A 36 17.35 -0.37 -16.64
N ASP A 37 17.68 0.19 -15.49
CA ASP A 37 18.13 -0.54 -14.30
C ASP A 37 16.99 -1.10 -13.43
N GLY A 38 15.74 -0.69 -13.72
CA GLY A 38 14.55 -1.05 -12.96
C GLY A 38 14.45 -0.37 -11.60
N SER A 39 15.13 0.76 -11.38
CA SER A 39 15.03 1.47 -10.10
C SER A 39 13.65 2.10 -9.90
N ASP A 40 13.07 1.89 -8.71
CA ASP A 40 11.81 2.49 -8.28
C ASP A 40 11.86 2.87 -6.79
N GLU A 41 11.61 4.14 -6.49
CA GLU A 41 11.53 4.66 -5.12
C GLU A 41 10.17 4.36 -4.47
N ASP A 42 9.13 4.18 -5.29
CA ASP A 42 7.78 3.86 -4.83
C ASP A 42 7.67 2.39 -4.41
N ASN A 43 8.43 1.49 -5.05
CA ASN A 43 8.38 0.05 -4.82
C ASN A 43 9.79 -0.56 -4.81
N THR A 44 10.53 -0.37 -3.72
CA THR A 44 11.94 -0.80 -3.63
C THR A 44 12.14 -2.32 -3.62
N TYR A 45 11.04 -3.09 -3.63
CA TYR A 45 11.04 -4.55 -3.60
C TYR A 45 10.95 -5.21 -4.99
N ALA A 46 10.70 -4.44 -6.05
CA ALA A 46 10.56 -4.94 -7.40
C ALA A 46 11.20 -3.99 -8.43
N LYS A 47 11.66 -4.54 -9.56
CA LYS A 47 12.33 -3.74 -10.60
C LYS A 47 11.41 -3.21 -11.71
N PHE A 48 10.54 -4.08 -12.23
CA PHE A 48 9.75 -3.76 -13.42
C PHE A 48 8.25 -4.04 -13.26
N SER A 49 7.88 -4.89 -12.30
CA SER A 49 6.49 -5.34 -12.12
C SER A 49 6.21 -5.53 -10.63
N PRO A 50 6.04 -4.44 -9.86
CA PRO A 50 5.62 -4.53 -8.47
C PRO A 50 4.23 -5.18 -8.41
N GLN A 51 4.14 -6.28 -7.68
CA GLN A 51 2.91 -7.00 -7.42
C GLN A 51 2.77 -7.23 -5.93
N GLY A 52 1.58 -6.93 -5.40
CA GLY A 52 1.26 -7.15 -4.00
C GLY A 52 -0.18 -6.78 -3.72
N GLU A 53 -0.76 -7.46 -2.73
CA GLU A 53 -2.05 -7.14 -2.15
C GLU A 53 -1.89 -7.05 -0.64
N LEU A 54 -2.46 -6.01 -0.04
CA LEU A 54 -2.58 -5.87 1.40
C LEU A 54 -4.05 -5.72 1.75
N THR A 55 -4.54 -6.59 2.62
CA THR A 55 -5.89 -6.50 3.18
C THR A 55 -5.80 -6.29 4.68
N LEU A 56 -6.48 -5.25 5.19
CA LEU A 56 -6.53 -4.90 6.61
C LEU A 56 -7.98 -4.75 7.06
N THR A 57 -8.31 -5.27 8.24
CA THR A 57 -9.55 -4.93 8.94
C THR A 57 -9.24 -3.88 10.01
N ILE A 58 -9.75 -2.68 9.80
CA ILE A 58 -9.60 -1.51 10.66
C ILE A 58 -10.80 -1.47 11.59
N ALA A 59 -10.57 -1.78 12.86
CA ALA A 59 -11.56 -1.64 13.94
C ALA A 59 -11.26 -0.45 14.86
N ASN A 60 -10.30 0.42 14.50
CA ASN A 60 -10.01 1.63 15.25
C ASN A 60 -11.06 2.71 14.92
N PRO A 61 -11.93 3.12 15.87
CA PRO A 61 -13.01 4.07 15.60
C PRO A 61 -12.56 5.43 15.05
N ALA A 62 -11.32 5.85 15.34
CA ALA A 62 -10.76 7.09 14.81
C ALA A 62 -10.46 7.03 13.30
N LEU A 63 -10.31 5.83 12.75
CA LEU A 63 -9.93 5.57 11.35
C LEU A 63 -11.08 4.98 10.51
N VAL A 64 -12.09 4.40 11.15
CA VAL A 64 -13.29 3.91 10.47
C VAL A 64 -13.96 5.06 9.70
N GLY A 65 -14.30 4.79 8.44
CA GLY A 65 -14.90 5.76 7.51
C GLY A 65 -13.95 6.84 7.00
N LYS A 66 -12.64 6.75 7.27
CA LYS A 66 -11.64 7.77 6.83
C LYS A 66 -10.90 7.39 5.56
N ILE A 67 -10.81 6.10 5.25
CA ILE A 67 -10.08 5.60 4.08
C ILE A 67 -11.07 5.36 2.95
N GLU A 68 -10.77 5.91 1.78
CA GLU A 68 -11.59 5.79 0.59
C GLU A 68 -10.87 5.08 -0.56
N PRO A 69 -11.59 4.38 -1.45
CA PRO A 69 -11.05 3.85 -2.69
C PRO A 69 -10.31 4.91 -3.52
N GLY A 70 -9.20 4.52 -4.15
CA GLY A 70 -8.34 5.41 -4.94
C GLY A 70 -7.26 6.13 -4.13
N THR A 71 -7.39 6.19 -2.80
CA THR A 71 -6.34 6.74 -1.93
C THR A 71 -5.05 5.93 -2.08
N THR A 72 -3.91 6.59 -2.14
CA THR A 72 -2.59 5.95 -2.23
C THR A 72 -1.81 6.18 -0.95
N PHE A 73 -1.20 5.11 -0.43
CA PHE A 73 -0.37 5.12 0.77
C PHE A 73 1.01 4.56 0.48
N TYR A 74 1.99 4.97 1.29
CA TYR A 74 3.26 4.27 1.40
C TYR A 74 3.24 3.35 2.61
N LEU A 75 3.73 2.13 2.42
CA LEU A 75 4.03 1.21 3.51
C LEU A 75 5.54 1.08 3.62
N ASP A 76 6.04 1.43 4.80
CA ASP A 76 7.44 1.33 5.15
C ASP A 76 7.65 0.16 6.10
N PHE A 77 8.44 -0.81 5.67
CA PHE A 77 8.76 -1.99 6.46
C PHE A 77 9.99 -1.68 7.32
N THR A 78 9.79 -1.77 8.63
CA THR A 78 10.86 -1.71 9.62
C THR A 78 10.89 -3.05 10.36
N PRO A 79 12.09 -3.64 10.58
CA PRO A 79 12.19 -4.85 11.38
C PRO A 79 11.54 -4.65 12.74
N ALA A 80 10.71 -5.61 13.15
CA ALA A 80 10.23 -5.70 14.52
C ALA A 80 11.26 -6.44 15.38
N ASP A 81 11.25 -6.16 16.68
CA ASP A 81 12.11 -6.80 17.67
C ASP A 81 11.64 -8.22 18.05
#